data_AF-A0A356TPE4-F1
#
_entry.id   AF-A0A356TPE4-F1
#
_cell.length_a   1.000
_cell.length_b   1.000
_cell.length_c   1.000
_cell.angle_alpha   90.00
_cell.angle_beta   90.00
_cell.angle_gamma   90.00
#
_symmetry.space_group_name_H-M   'P 1'
#
loop_
_entity.id
_entity.type
_entity.pdbx_description
1 polymer ?
#
loop_
_entity_poly.entity_id
_entity_poly.type
_entity_poly.pdbx_seq_one_letter_code
_entity_poly.pdbx_strand_id
1 'polypeptide(L)'
;MLVELDAGSFANASIRTSCDDAMTELRCTSGNPLRQRIRNLGAGTYYVIAESSRAGTFELTYSSSAPTIPTAVSGNDNCASAHVIPATGGLFSGSTATLLPDLGARCGSGATSNDAAFVLTLTSRSR
;
A
#
# COMPACT_ATOMS: atom_id res chain seq x y z
N MET A 1 5.82 -6.68 3.91
CA MET A 1 5.79 -5.89 5.14
C MET A 1 5.10 -4.56 4.88
N LEU A 2 4.13 -4.20 5.71
CA LEU A 2 3.46 -2.90 5.74
C LEU A 2 3.64 -2.31 7.15
N VAL A 3 4.10 -1.07 7.20
CA VAL A 3 4.21 -0.27 8.42
C VAL A 3 3.33 0.95 8.26
N GLU A 4 2.49 1.20 9.26
CA GLU A 4 1.66 2.40 9.39
C GLU A 4 2.03 3.12 10.68
N LEU A 5 2.20 4.43 10.60
CA LEU A 5 2.50 5.29 11.73
C LEU A 5 1.52 6.46 11.75
N ASP A 6 0.82 6.64 12.86
CA ASP A 6 0.03 7.82 13.17
C ASP A 6 0.68 8.55 14.34
N ALA A 7 1.15 9.77 14.10
CA ALA A 7 1.87 10.57 15.09
C ALA A 7 1.07 11.82 15.53
N GLY A 8 -0.18 11.95 15.09
CA GLY A 8 -1.02 13.15 15.30
C GLY A 8 -0.47 14.44 14.67
N SER A 9 0.72 14.40 14.07
CA SER A 9 1.45 15.52 13.47
C SER A 9 2.42 14.97 12.42
N PHE A 10 3.01 15.86 11.60
CA PHE A 10 3.92 15.44 10.55
C PHE A 10 5.15 14.70 11.13
N ALA A 11 5.35 13.46 10.68
CA ALA A 11 6.45 12.61 11.10
C ALA A 11 7.13 11.95 9.89
N ASN A 12 8.28 11.34 10.15
CA ASN A 12 9.06 10.51 9.25
C ASN A 12 9.11 9.08 9.81
N ALA A 13 9.17 8.10 8.93
CA ALA A 13 9.51 6.73 9.29
C ALA A 13 10.61 6.19 8.38
N SER A 14 11.66 5.64 8.97
CA SER A 14 12.78 4.99 8.28
C SER A 14 12.77 3.50 8.57
N ILE A 15 12.91 2.65 7.54
CA ILE A 15 13.08 1.21 7.68
C ILE A 15 14.53 0.86 7.34
N ARG A 16 15.24 0.18 8.24
CA ARG A 16 16.68 -0.10 8.14
C ARG A 16 17.01 -1.56 8.42
N THR A 17 18.15 -2.06 7.92
CA THR A 17 18.69 -3.39 8.32
C THR A 17 19.62 -3.32 9.53
N SER A 18 20.08 -2.13 9.91
CA SER A 18 20.82 -1.84 11.15
C SER A 18 20.21 -0.63 11.85
N CYS A 19 20.10 -0.66 13.18
CA CYS A 19 19.44 0.40 13.95
C CYS A 19 20.20 1.74 13.85
N ASP A 20 21.49 1.69 14.16
CA ASP A 20 22.32 2.89 14.35
C ASP A 20 23.00 3.36 13.06
N ASP A 21 22.97 2.55 12.00
CA ASP A 21 23.53 2.90 10.69
C ASP A 21 22.43 3.36 9.73
N ALA A 22 22.32 4.69 9.60
CA ALA A 22 21.37 5.33 8.68
C ALA A 22 21.62 4.97 7.20
N MET A 23 22.82 4.53 6.83
CA MET A 23 23.13 4.11 5.46
C MET A 23 22.45 2.80 5.08
N THR A 24 21.91 2.06 6.05
CA THR A 24 21.14 0.83 5.81
C THR A 24 19.65 1.05 5.58
N GLU A 25 19.24 2.31 5.37
CA GLU A 25 17.86 2.66 5.06
C GLU A 25 17.40 2.05 3.74
N LEU A 26 16.38 1.20 3.83
CA LEU A 26 15.69 0.60 2.69
C LEU A 26 14.60 1.52 2.16
N ARG A 27 13.97 2.29 3.06
CA ARG A 27 12.90 3.23 2.71
C ARG A 27 12.69 4.26 3.81
N CYS A 28 12.54 5.52 3.40
CA CYS A 28 11.98 6.58 4.22
C CYS A 28 10.72 7.15 3.57
N THR A 29 9.77 7.59 4.39
CA THR A 29 8.59 8.35 3.98
C THR A 29 8.25 9.31 5.10
N SER A 30 7.53 10.37 4.76
CA SER A 30 6.99 11.33 5.72
C SER A 30 5.50 11.54 5.51
N GLY A 31 4.80 12.02 6.53
CA GLY A 31 3.38 12.34 6.47
C GLY A 31 2.66 12.12 7.80
N ASN A 32 1.33 12.26 7.80
CA ASN A 32 0.49 11.84 8.91
C ASN A 32 -0.97 11.56 8.45
N PRO A 33 -1.49 10.33 8.63
CA PRO A 33 -0.72 9.12 8.92
C PRO A 33 0.23 8.81 7.75
N LEU A 34 1.31 8.09 8.02
CA LEU A 34 2.20 7.58 6.99
C LEU A 34 2.07 6.06 6.84
N ARG A 35 2.17 5.58 5.60
CA ARG A 35 2.08 4.15 5.26
C ARG A 35 3.22 3.76 4.34
N GLN A 36 3.93 2.69 4.69
CA GLN A 36 5.08 2.20 3.96
C GLN A 36 4.98 0.71 3.71
N ARG A 37 5.01 0.32 2.44
CA ARG A 37 5.02 -1.09 2.05
C ARG A 37 6.34 -1.45 1.39
N ILE A 38 7.04 -2.44 1.94
CA ILE A 38 8.20 -3.08 1.31
C ILE A 38 7.85 -4.54 1.02
N ARG A 39 8.08 -4.95 -0.24
CA ARG A 39 7.91 -6.34 -0.70
C ARG A 39 9.28 -7.02 -0.78
N ASN A 40 9.26 -8.35 -0.85
CA ASN A 40 10.45 -9.17 -1.10
C ASN A 40 11.58 -8.97 -0.07
N LEU A 41 11.23 -8.69 1.17
CA LEU A 41 12.20 -8.71 2.27
C LEU A 41 12.55 -10.15 2.61
N GLY A 42 13.84 -10.45 2.66
CA GLY A 42 14.34 -11.71 3.19
C GLY A 42 14.07 -11.83 4.68
N ALA A 43 14.13 -13.06 5.20
CA ALA A 43 14.13 -13.28 6.65
C ALA A 43 15.31 -12.53 7.28
N GLY A 44 15.05 -11.84 8.39
CA GLY A 44 16.05 -11.03 9.08
C GLY A 44 15.42 -10.01 10.01
N THR A 45 16.28 -9.26 10.70
CA THR A 45 15.87 -8.17 11.58
C THR A 45 15.84 -6.87 10.80
N TYR A 46 14.76 -6.11 10.96
CA TYR A 46 14.62 -4.77 10.41
C TYR A 46 14.21 -3.83 11.53
N TYR A 47 14.65 -2.58 11.44
CA TYR A 47 14.39 -1.53 12.42
C TYR A 47 13.49 -0.47 11.79
N VAL A 48 12.49 -0.01 12.56
CA VAL A 48 11.64 1.12 12.16
C VAL A 48 11.95 2.29 13.08
N ILE A 49 12.44 3.39 12.52
CA ILE A 49 12.75 4.62 13.25
C ILE A 49 11.62 5.62 12.97
N ALA A 50 10.84 5.96 13.99
CA ALA A 50 9.84 7.01 13.93
C ALA A 50 10.44 8.32 14.45
N GLU A 51 10.33 9.40 13.67
CA GLU A 51 10.97 10.67 13.98
C GLU A 51 10.06 11.85 13.60
N SER A 52 10.11 12.93 14.37
CA SER A 52 9.47 14.20 14.06
C SER A 52 10.31 15.36 14.60
N SER A 53 10.00 16.59 14.19
CA SER A 53 10.73 17.79 14.65
C SER A 53 10.45 18.15 16.11
N ARG A 54 9.50 17.48 16.78
CA ARG A 54 9.08 17.73 18.15
C ARG A 54 8.68 16.42 18.83
N ALA A 55 9.04 16.26 20.10
CA ALA A 55 8.58 15.12 20.89
C ALA A 55 7.04 15.03 20.91
N GLY A 56 6.52 13.83 20.73
CA GLY A 56 5.09 13.56 20.66
C GLY A 56 4.79 12.07 20.79
N THR A 57 3.51 11.73 20.89
CA THR A 57 3.02 10.34 20.93
C THR A 57 2.81 9.82 19.51
N PHE A 58 2.98 8.51 19.33
CA PHE A 58 2.67 7.85 18.06
C PHE A 58 2.06 6.47 18.30
N GLU A 59 1.29 6.01 17.32
CA GLU A 59 0.86 4.63 17.18
C GLU A 59 1.55 4.02 15.96
N LEU A 60 2.11 2.82 16.12
CA LEU A 60 2.73 2.07 15.03
C LEU A 60 1.99 0.75 14.86
N THR A 61 1.48 0.52 13.64
CA THR A 61 0.91 -0.76 13.25
C THR A 61 1.81 -1.44 12.23
N TYR A 62 2.16 -2.69 12.51
CA TYR A 62 2.91 -3.55 11.60
C TYR A 62 2.03 -4.70 11.13
N SER A 63 2.05 -4.96 9.82
CA SER A 63 1.52 -6.19 9.26
C SER A 63 2.48 -6.79 8.25
N SER A 64 2.55 -8.12 8.23
CA SER A 64 3.25 -8.87 7.21
C SER A 64 2.37 -9.98 6.66
N SER A 65 2.63 -10.32 5.42
CA SER A 65 2.04 -11.45 4.73
C SER A 65 3.18 -12.35 4.27
N ALA A 66 2.91 -13.65 4.17
CA ALA A 66 3.80 -14.53 3.44
C ALA A 66 3.98 -14.01 1.99
N PRO A 67 5.12 -14.32 1.33
CA PRO A 67 5.24 -14.11 -0.10
C PRO A 67 4.09 -14.80 -0.84
N THR A 68 3.37 -14.05 -1.67
CA THR A 68 2.27 -14.56 -2.48
C THR A 68 2.52 -14.24 -3.95
N ILE A 69 2.17 -15.18 -4.83
CA ILE A 69 2.19 -14.96 -6.27
C ILE A 69 0.95 -14.12 -6.62
N PRO A 70 1.08 -12.97 -7.30
CA PRO A 70 -0.08 -12.22 -7.77
C PRO A 70 -0.91 -13.05 -8.75
N THR A 71 -2.23 -13.05 -8.57
CA THR A 71 -3.17 -13.56 -9.57
C THR A 71 -3.25 -12.57 -10.72
N ALA A 72 -3.04 -13.03 -11.95
CA ALA A 72 -3.21 -12.21 -13.15
C ALA A 72 -4.70 -11.95 -13.42
N VAL A 73 -5.05 -10.70 -13.69
CA VAL A 73 -6.41 -10.24 -13.99
C VAL A 73 -6.42 -9.52 -15.33
N SER A 74 -7.41 -9.85 -16.17
CA SER A 74 -7.63 -9.27 -17.49
C SER A 74 -9.12 -9.20 -17.81
N GLY A 75 -9.51 -8.32 -18.74
CA GLY A 75 -10.89 -8.20 -19.22
C GLY A 75 -11.83 -7.41 -18.32
N ASN A 76 -11.31 -6.82 -17.25
CA ASN A 76 -12.05 -6.03 -16.28
C ASN A 76 -12.12 -4.54 -16.66
N ASP A 77 -12.56 -4.28 -17.89
CA ASP A 77 -12.59 -2.97 -18.54
C ASP A 77 -13.50 -1.96 -17.81
N ASN A 78 -14.73 -2.36 -17.49
CA ASN A 78 -15.75 -1.48 -16.95
C ASN A 78 -16.50 -2.11 -15.77
N CYS A 79 -17.42 -1.36 -15.17
CA CYS A 79 -18.15 -1.82 -13.99
C CYS A 79 -18.96 -3.12 -14.21
N ALA A 80 -19.41 -3.41 -15.44
CA ALA A 80 -20.14 -4.64 -15.74
C ALA A 80 -19.22 -5.87 -15.84
N SER A 81 -17.96 -5.66 -16.22
CA SER A 81 -16.92 -6.70 -16.29
C SER A 81 -15.93 -6.67 -15.12
N ALA A 82 -16.21 -5.88 -14.08
CA ALA A 82 -15.31 -5.69 -12.94
C ALA A 82 -14.88 -7.02 -12.30
N HIS A 83 -13.59 -7.15 -12.01
CA HIS A 83 -13.08 -8.36 -11.37
C HIS A 83 -13.55 -8.41 -9.91
N VAL A 84 -14.18 -9.52 -9.52
CA VAL A 84 -14.64 -9.74 -8.14
C VAL A 84 -13.47 -10.12 -7.26
N ILE A 85 -13.16 -9.27 -6.28
CA ILE A 85 -12.20 -9.57 -5.23
C ILE A 85 -12.86 -10.51 -4.21
N PRO A 86 -12.30 -11.71 -3.95
CA PRO A 86 -12.82 -12.62 -2.94
C PRO A 86 -12.81 -11.98 -1.55
N ALA A 87 -13.77 -12.36 -0.69
CA ALA A 87 -13.83 -11.86 0.69
C ALA A 87 -12.58 -12.20 1.52
N THR A 88 -11.84 -13.24 1.12
CA THR A 88 -10.54 -13.61 1.70
C THR A 88 -9.39 -12.69 1.30
N GLY A 89 -9.65 -11.71 0.41
CA GLY A 89 -8.63 -10.85 -0.17
C GLY A 89 -7.76 -11.56 -1.20
N GLY A 90 -6.65 -10.92 -1.56
CA GLY A 90 -5.69 -11.46 -2.52
C GLY A 90 -4.64 -10.45 -2.96
N LEU A 91 -3.68 -10.93 -3.75
CA LEU A 91 -2.73 -10.09 -4.48
C LEU A 91 -3.03 -10.24 -5.97
N PHE A 92 -3.30 -9.14 -6.65
CA PHE A 92 -3.67 -9.13 -8.07
C PHE A 92 -2.68 -8.32 -8.88
N SER A 93 -2.47 -8.73 -10.12
CA SER A 93 -1.69 -8.00 -11.11
C SER A 93 -2.50 -7.89 -12.40
N GLY A 94 -2.35 -6.78 -13.12
CA GLY A 94 -3.08 -6.53 -14.35
C GLY A 94 -2.41 -5.44 -15.18
N SER A 95 -2.98 -5.16 -16.35
CA SER A 95 -2.52 -4.11 -17.25
C SER A 95 -3.73 -3.42 -17.87
N THR A 96 -3.68 -2.09 -17.98
CA THR A 96 -4.70 -1.29 -18.67
C THR A 96 -4.41 -1.12 -20.17
N ALA A 97 -3.30 -1.69 -20.68
CA ALA A 97 -2.84 -1.44 -22.05
C ALA A 97 -3.86 -1.82 -23.14
N THR A 98 -4.74 -2.79 -22.89
CA THR A 98 -5.76 -3.27 -23.84
C THR A 98 -7.19 -2.90 -23.41
N LEU A 99 -7.33 -2.04 -22.41
CA LEU A 99 -8.61 -1.58 -21.87
C LEU A 99 -8.98 -0.21 -22.47
N LEU A 100 -10.16 0.31 -22.13
CA LEU A 100 -10.67 1.60 -22.60
C LEU A 100 -10.69 2.65 -21.48
N PRO A 101 -10.61 3.95 -21.80
CA PRO A 101 -10.69 5.05 -20.84
C PRO A 101 -12.16 5.46 -20.61
N ASP A 102 -12.99 4.53 -20.13
CA ASP A 102 -14.43 4.72 -19.98
C ASP A 102 -14.87 5.02 -18.53
N LEU A 103 -13.93 5.05 -17.59
CA LEU A 103 -14.14 5.41 -16.18
C LEU A 103 -13.44 6.73 -15.85
N GLY A 104 -13.92 7.40 -14.80
CA GLY A 104 -13.37 8.68 -14.36
C GLY A 104 -13.27 8.76 -12.84
N ALA A 105 -12.05 8.92 -12.33
CA ALA A 105 -11.82 9.17 -10.92
C ALA A 105 -11.80 10.68 -10.63
N ARG A 106 -12.51 11.12 -9.59
CA ARG A 106 -12.46 12.51 -9.12
C ARG A 106 -11.10 12.86 -8.52
N CYS A 107 -10.47 11.89 -7.85
CA CYS A 107 -9.06 11.94 -7.48
C CYS A 107 -8.25 11.40 -8.66
N GLY A 108 -7.28 12.17 -9.14
CA GLY A 108 -6.53 11.77 -10.33
C GLY A 108 -6.00 12.93 -11.17
N SER A 109 -6.26 14.18 -10.77
CA SER A 109 -5.70 15.37 -11.43
C SER A 109 -5.95 15.42 -12.93
N GLY A 110 -7.12 14.95 -13.38
CA GLY A 110 -7.49 14.90 -14.81
C GLY A 110 -6.92 13.69 -15.56
N ALA A 111 -6.64 12.56 -14.89
CA ALA A 111 -6.29 11.31 -15.56
C ALA A 111 -7.41 10.87 -16.52
N THR A 112 -7.02 10.52 -17.75
CA THR A 112 -7.91 10.12 -18.86
C THR A 112 -7.38 8.91 -19.64
N SER A 113 -6.46 8.15 -19.05
CA SER A 113 -5.90 6.93 -19.67
C SER A 113 -6.84 5.74 -19.46
N ASN A 114 -6.50 4.59 -20.03
CA ASN A 114 -7.29 3.36 -19.91
C ASN A 114 -7.45 2.93 -18.45
N ASP A 115 -8.62 2.39 -18.13
CA ASP A 115 -9.03 2.08 -16.77
C ASP A 115 -9.20 0.59 -16.53
N ALA A 116 -9.27 0.18 -15.26
CA ALA A 116 -9.59 -1.19 -14.87
C ALA A 116 -10.52 -1.18 -13.65
N ALA A 117 -11.58 -1.98 -13.71
CA ALA A 117 -12.59 -2.07 -12.68
C ALA A 117 -12.41 -3.30 -11.78
N PHE A 118 -12.59 -3.11 -10.47
CA PHE A 118 -12.64 -4.17 -9.47
C PHE A 118 -13.86 -3.96 -8.58
N VAL A 119 -14.47 -5.04 -8.12
CA VAL A 119 -15.57 -4.99 -7.15
C VAL A 119 -15.20 -5.79 -5.91
N LEU A 120 -15.45 -5.21 -4.74
CA LEU A 120 -15.26 -5.88 -3.45
C LEU A 120 -16.51 -5.68 -2.60
N THR A 121 -16.93 -6.74 -1.91
CA THR A 121 -18.04 -6.70 -0.97
C THR A 121 -17.49 -6.87 0.43
N LEU A 122 -17.73 -5.88 1.29
CA LEU A 122 -17.42 -5.98 2.71
C LEU A 122 -18.54 -6.76 3.41
N THR A 123 -18.19 -7.89 4.02
CA THR A 123 -19.14 -8.73 4.78
C THR A 123 -19.31 -8.26 6.23
N SER A 124 -18.45 -7.36 6.69
CA SER A 124 -18.50 -6.71 8.00
C SER A 124 -17.83 -5.34 7.93
N ARG A 125 -17.94 -4.54 9.01
CA ARG A 125 -17.21 -3.26 9.09
C ARG A 125 -15.71 -3.54 9.03
N SER A 126 -15.04 -2.93 8.05
CA SER A 126 -13.59 -2.83 8.05
C SER A 126 -13.17 -1.73 9.01
N ARG A 127 -12.13 -2.01 9.79
CA ARG A 127 -11.41 -1.01 10.58
C ARG A 127 -10.35 -0.35 9.70
#